data_AF-A0A949B5F9-F1
#
_entry.id   AF-A0A949B5F9-F1
#
_cell.length_a   1.000
_cell.length_b   1.000
_cell.length_c   1.000
_cell.angle_alpha   90.00
_cell.angle_beta   90.00
_cell.angle_gamma   90.00
#
_symmetry.space_group_name_H-M   'P 1'
#
loop_
_entity.id
_entity.type
_entity.pdbx_description
1 polymer ?
#
loop_
_entity_poly.entity_id
_entity_poly.type
_entity_poly.pdbx_seq_one_letter_code
_entity_poly.pdbx_strand_id
1 'polypeptide(L)'
;MKTLFELCKPRQSVFNETKREDVLNLSDLKEGKIECAPFFEENYVTDGMKTLFDTAFNRFIKRGQTGVVKLTQAMGGGKTHNMLALGLLAANPEFRGKVMANSEKYKSIDIVRVVAFSGRESDAPFGIWGSIAEQIGKKEAFSQYYTPLSAPGETAWINLLSGDPLLILLDELPPYLENAKSKTIGNSDLCAVTSTALANLFTALGKAQLANVCLVISDLKAAYEIGSELIRGAFKNLENEVNRSALNIEPVGAGSDDVYHILKKRLFESMPRADEINLVAIAYKDEVAKAKQMGLTSISPDLIYTGIKDSYPFHPSIRDLYARFKENSGFQQTRGLIRLMRQIIAGIYIGDKSKAKSKYLVNVFDFDLNDRAMLTTVTQIKQELSNAIAHDIAANGKAIAEEIDAQYQQELVGDVGKLILVSSLANVPNALLGLTLQEIIGDLCEPGRDIAGLKRALDEFQLRAWYLEHDKEGKLLFKNVKNMIAELHSLVDSYD
;
A
#
# COMPACT_ATOMS: atom_id res chain seq x y z
N MET A 1 -29.95 -5.20 -13.65
CA MET A 1 -28.60 -5.33 -13.06
C MET A 1 -28.71 -4.92 -11.61
N LYS A 2 -28.09 -5.65 -10.69
CA LYS A 2 -28.10 -5.33 -9.26
C LYS A 2 -27.04 -4.28 -8.94
N THR A 3 -27.31 -3.44 -7.95
CA THR A 3 -26.43 -2.34 -7.53
C THR A 3 -25.30 -2.84 -6.62
N LEU A 4 -24.30 -2.00 -6.36
CA LEU A 4 -23.25 -2.27 -5.38
C LEU A 4 -23.82 -2.69 -4.02
N PHE A 5 -24.85 -1.99 -3.55
CA PHE A 5 -25.48 -2.24 -2.26
C PHE A 5 -26.11 -3.64 -2.17
N GLU A 6 -26.62 -4.17 -3.29
CA GLU A 6 -27.21 -5.51 -3.36
C GLU A 6 -26.17 -6.62 -3.53
N LEU A 7 -25.04 -6.33 -4.21
CA LEU A 7 -24.05 -7.33 -4.59
C LEU A 7 -22.88 -7.46 -3.60
N CYS A 8 -22.54 -6.37 -2.90
CA CYS A 8 -21.34 -6.28 -2.07
C CYS A 8 -21.70 -5.87 -0.65
N LYS A 9 -21.10 -6.53 0.34
CA LYS A 9 -21.25 -6.18 1.76
C LYS A 9 -19.91 -5.69 2.30
N PRO A 10 -19.74 -4.38 2.56
CA PRO A 10 -18.53 -3.88 3.23
C PRO A 10 -18.40 -4.48 4.64
N ARG A 11 -17.17 -4.66 5.10
CA ARG A 11 -16.91 -5.10 6.48
C ARG A 11 -17.28 -4.00 7.47
N GLN A 12 -17.63 -4.39 8.70
CA GLN A 12 -17.90 -3.43 9.79
C GLN A 12 -16.70 -2.52 10.10
N SER A 13 -15.47 -3.01 9.88
CA SER A 13 -14.25 -2.22 10.03
C SER A 13 -14.16 -1.02 9.08
N VAL A 14 -14.88 -1.03 7.96
CA VAL A 14 -14.92 0.10 7.01
C VAL A 14 -15.54 1.34 7.66
N PHE A 15 -16.59 1.13 8.47
CA PHE A 15 -17.38 2.19 9.09
C PHE A 15 -16.82 2.66 10.43
N ASN A 16 -15.75 2.05 10.94
CA ASN A 16 -15.18 2.41 12.23
C ASN A 16 -14.03 3.43 12.09
N GLU A 17 -14.34 4.72 12.21
CA GLU A 17 -13.37 5.83 12.16
C GLU A 17 -12.25 5.72 13.21
N THR A 18 -12.53 5.14 14.38
CA THR A 18 -11.55 4.97 15.46
C THR A 18 -10.60 3.80 15.25
N LYS A 19 -10.96 2.84 14.39
CA LYS A 19 -10.06 1.77 13.95
C LYS A 19 -9.03 2.44 13.03
N ARG A 20 -7.96 2.99 13.60
CA ARG A 20 -6.76 3.29 12.82
C ARG A 20 -6.38 1.98 12.13
N GLU A 21 -5.87 2.05 10.91
CA GLU A 21 -5.09 0.91 10.42
C GLU A 21 -3.92 0.79 11.38
N ASP A 22 -4.07 -0.08 12.39
CA ASP A 22 -3.08 -0.24 13.43
C ASP A 22 -1.75 -0.48 12.73
N VAL A 23 -0.76 0.35 13.06
CA VAL A 23 0.60 0.13 12.60
C VAL A 23 1.06 -1.12 13.33
N LEU A 24 0.75 -2.28 12.74
CA LEU A 24 1.11 -3.57 13.30
C LEU A 24 2.62 -3.57 13.52
N ASN A 25 3.02 -3.82 14.75
CA ASN A 25 4.41 -3.87 15.15
C ASN A 25 4.82 -5.34 15.30
N LEU A 26 6.08 -5.62 15.00
CA LEU A 26 6.64 -6.96 15.18
C LEU A 26 6.58 -7.41 16.66
N SER A 27 6.56 -6.46 17.61
CA SER A 27 6.34 -6.73 19.03
C SER A 27 4.98 -7.38 19.32
N ASP A 28 3.94 -7.09 18.53
CA ASP A 28 2.61 -7.64 18.74
C ASP A 28 2.57 -9.17 18.50
N LEU A 29 3.49 -9.69 17.68
CA LEU A 29 3.70 -11.12 17.50
C LEU A 29 4.29 -11.76 18.77
N LYS A 30 5.27 -11.10 19.40
CA LYS A 30 5.92 -11.57 20.63
C LYS A 30 4.94 -11.59 21.80
N GLU A 31 4.04 -10.62 21.86
CA GLU A 31 3.05 -10.46 22.92
C GLU A 31 1.78 -11.29 22.70
N GLY A 32 1.68 -12.03 21.58
CA GLY A 32 0.51 -12.85 21.26
C GLY A 32 -0.75 -12.03 20.99
N LYS A 33 -0.62 -10.75 20.60
CA LYS A 33 -1.74 -9.83 20.36
C LYS A 33 -2.41 -10.00 19.01
N ILE A 34 -1.80 -10.77 18.10
CA ILE A 34 -2.31 -10.99 16.75
C ILE A 34 -2.85 -12.41 16.63
N GLU A 35 -4.17 -12.52 16.44
CA GLU A 35 -4.81 -13.80 16.16
C GLU A 35 -4.66 -14.18 14.68
N CYS A 36 -4.31 -15.44 14.42
CA CYS A 36 -4.00 -15.94 13.08
C CYS A 36 -5.23 -15.93 12.15
N ALA A 37 -6.40 -16.37 12.63
CA ALA A 37 -7.60 -16.46 11.79
C ALA A 37 -8.10 -15.07 11.31
N PRO A 38 -8.35 -14.09 12.20
CA PRO A 38 -8.76 -12.75 11.77
C PRO A 38 -7.72 -12.06 10.88
N PHE A 39 -6.43 -12.32 11.13
CA PHE A 39 -5.36 -11.79 10.29
C PHE A 39 -5.48 -12.27 8.85
N PHE A 40 -5.56 -13.57 8.59
CA PHE A 40 -5.66 -14.08 7.21
C PHE A 40 -7.06 -13.93 6.57
N GLU A 41 -8.10 -13.66 7.36
CA GLU A 41 -9.43 -13.33 6.85
C GLU A 41 -9.51 -11.93 6.24
N GLU A 42 -8.74 -10.97 6.76
CA GLU A 42 -8.73 -9.59 6.26
C GLU A 42 -7.54 -9.28 5.34
N ASN A 43 -6.56 -10.18 5.20
CA ASN A 43 -5.35 -9.93 4.43
C ASN A 43 -5.21 -10.90 3.26
N TYR A 44 -4.96 -10.35 2.07
CA TYR A 44 -4.75 -11.12 0.86
C TYR A 44 -3.32 -11.63 0.78
N VAL A 45 -3.13 -12.90 0.42
CA VAL A 45 -1.82 -13.51 0.23
C VAL A 45 -1.32 -13.22 -1.17
N THR A 46 -0.47 -12.21 -1.30
CA THR A 46 0.16 -11.79 -2.57
C THR A 46 1.13 -12.83 -3.09
N ASP A 47 1.53 -12.74 -4.36
CA ASP A 47 2.53 -13.65 -4.93
C ASP A 47 3.91 -13.48 -4.27
N GLY A 48 4.25 -12.26 -3.85
CA GLY A 48 5.42 -11.98 -3.01
C GLY A 48 5.37 -12.71 -1.68
N MET A 49 4.22 -12.73 -1.00
CA MET A 49 4.02 -13.50 0.24
C MET A 49 4.13 -15.01 0.00
N LYS A 50 3.54 -15.54 -1.07
CA LYS A 50 3.67 -16.97 -1.42
C LYS A 50 5.13 -17.37 -1.60
N THR A 51 5.90 -16.54 -2.31
CA THR A 51 7.33 -16.75 -2.53
C THR A 51 8.11 -16.70 -1.21
N LEU A 52 7.80 -15.75 -0.32
CA LEU A 52 8.41 -15.65 1.00
C LEU A 52 8.12 -16.89 1.85
N PHE A 53 6.86 -17.33 1.90
CA PHE A 53 6.45 -18.49 2.67
C PHE A 53 7.13 -19.76 2.15
N ASP A 54 7.06 -20.03 0.86
CA ASP A 54 7.69 -21.22 0.28
C ASP A 54 9.21 -21.18 0.48
N THR A 55 9.87 -20.03 0.39
CA THR A 55 11.31 -19.90 0.65
C THR A 55 11.66 -20.25 2.09
N ALA A 56 10.97 -19.65 3.06
CA ALA A 56 11.21 -19.89 4.48
C ALA A 56 10.90 -21.34 4.89
N PHE A 57 9.78 -21.90 4.42
CA PHE A 57 9.39 -23.27 4.75
C PHE A 57 10.27 -24.32 4.08
N ASN A 58 10.75 -24.08 2.86
CA ASN A 58 11.80 -24.93 2.26
C ASN A 58 13.10 -24.88 3.07
N ARG A 59 13.43 -23.73 3.66
CA ARG A 59 14.56 -23.62 4.58
C ARG A 59 14.35 -24.47 5.83
N PHE A 60 13.18 -24.40 6.47
CA PHE A 60 12.90 -25.18 7.68
C PHE A 60 13.01 -26.72 7.49
N ILE A 61 12.67 -27.24 6.30
CA ILE A 61 12.90 -28.66 5.95
C ILE A 61 14.31 -28.96 5.40
N LYS A 62 15.26 -28.03 5.52
CA LYS A 62 16.66 -28.17 5.05
C LYS A 62 16.79 -28.39 3.53
N ARG A 63 15.80 -27.95 2.74
CA ARG A 63 15.84 -27.98 1.26
C ARG A 63 16.13 -26.62 0.62
N GLY A 64 16.04 -25.54 1.40
CA GLY A 64 16.33 -24.18 0.96
C GLY A 64 17.83 -23.85 0.98
N GLN A 65 18.34 -23.32 -0.13
CA GLN A 65 19.76 -22.96 -0.27
C GLN A 65 20.12 -21.72 0.56
N THR A 66 19.21 -20.74 0.60
CA THR A 66 19.44 -19.43 1.22
C THR A 66 18.85 -19.36 2.63
N GLY A 67 19.66 -18.93 3.60
CA GLY A 67 19.21 -18.69 4.98
C GLY A 67 18.76 -17.26 5.28
N VAL A 68 18.90 -16.33 4.33
CA VAL A 68 18.60 -14.90 4.50
C VAL A 68 17.62 -14.44 3.42
N VAL A 69 16.51 -13.84 3.80
CA VAL A 69 15.54 -13.24 2.86
C VAL A 69 15.48 -11.74 3.13
N LYS A 70 15.72 -10.95 2.09
CA LYS A 70 15.62 -9.48 2.15
C LYS A 70 14.29 -9.06 1.56
N LEU A 71 13.45 -8.42 2.38
CA LEU A 71 12.23 -7.78 1.90
C LEU A 71 12.59 -6.41 1.33
N THR A 72 12.64 -6.31 0.02
CA THR A 72 12.91 -5.06 -0.69
C THR A 72 11.66 -4.21 -0.75
N GLN A 73 11.85 -2.89 -0.79
CA GLN A 73 10.73 -1.97 -0.94
C GLN A 73 10.23 -2.02 -2.38
N ALA A 74 9.17 -2.79 -2.59
CA ALA A 74 8.44 -2.77 -3.86
C ALA A 74 7.47 -1.59 -3.89
N MET A 75 6.69 -1.41 -2.82
CA MET A 75 5.60 -0.44 -2.79
C MET A 75 5.17 -0.02 -1.35
N GLY A 76 6.03 0.73 -0.64
CA GLY A 76 5.71 1.57 0.55
C GLY A 76 4.71 1.06 1.61
N GLY A 77 4.63 -0.24 1.84
CA GLY A 77 3.82 -0.85 2.87
C GLY A 77 3.86 -2.37 2.72
N GLY A 78 4.02 -3.09 3.83
CA GLY A 78 3.87 -4.55 3.83
C GLY A 78 5.10 -5.36 4.27
N LYS A 79 6.27 -4.77 4.55
CA LYS A 79 7.43 -5.53 5.04
C LYS A 79 7.15 -6.16 6.41
N THR A 80 6.80 -5.34 7.40
CA THR A 80 6.36 -5.80 8.73
C THR A 80 5.15 -6.73 8.60
N HIS A 81 4.21 -6.41 7.71
CA HIS A 81 3.04 -7.26 7.46
C HIS A 81 3.41 -8.67 6.97
N ASN A 82 4.34 -8.78 6.03
CA ASN A 82 4.84 -10.05 5.52
C ASN A 82 5.60 -10.85 6.58
N MET A 83 6.41 -10.15 7.39
CA MET A 83 7.10 -10.77 8.52
C MET A 83 6.11 -11.32 9.55
N LEU A 84 5.06 -10.57 9.87
CA LEU A 84 3.99 -11.00 10.77
C LEU A 84 3.23 -12.20 10.19
N ALA A 85 2.86 -12.14 8.91
CA ALA A 85 2.18 -13.25 8.23
C ALA A 85 3.03 -14.53 8.26
N LEU A 86 4.32 -14.44 7.94
CA LEU A 86 5.23 -15.57 8.00
C LEU A 86 5.39 -16.07 9.45
N GLY A 87 5.55 -15.17 10.41
CA GLY A 87 5.65 -15.49 11.84
C GLY A 87 4.43 -16.23 12.37
N LEU A 88 3.22 -15.79 12.00
CA LEU A 88 1.97 -16.47 12.34
C LEU A 88 1.90 -17.87 11.75
N LEU A 89 2.26 -18.07 10.48
CA LEU A 89 2.28 -19.40 9.86
C LEU A 89 3.36 -20.32 10.45
N ALA A 90 4.52 -19.75 10.80
CA ALA A 90 5.60 -20.46 11.47
C ALA A 90 5.14 -20.98 12.84
N ALA A 91 4.45 -20.14 13.62
CA ALA A 91 3.98 -20.48 14.96
C ALA A 91 2.70 -21.34 15.00
N ASN A 92 1.87 -21.33 13.95
CA ASN A 92 0.54 -21.99 13.94
C ASN A 92 0.38 -22.96 12.75
N PRO A 93 0.83 -24.23 12.88
CA PRO A 93 0.79 -25.24 11.82
C PRO A 93 -0.57 -25.49 11.17
N GLU A 94 -1.65 -25.40 11.95
CA GLU A 94 -3.03 -25.66 11.54
C GLU A 94 -3.57 -24.67 10.50
N PHE A 95 -2.95 -23.48 10.37
CA PHE A 95 -3.32 -22.49 9.38
C PHE A 95 -2.59 -22.66 8.04
N ARG A 96 -1.49 -23.42 8.01
CA ARG A 96 -0.67 -23.60 6.80
C ARG A 96 -1.50 -24.21 5.66
N GLY A 97 -2.34 -25.20 5.96
CA GLY A 97 -3.24 -25.84 4.99
C GLY A 97 -4.27 -24.89 4.36
N LYS A 98 -4.67 -23.84 5.10
CA LYS A 98 -5.67 -22.86 4.64
C LYS A 98 -5.05 -21.72 3.83
N VAL A 99 -3.78 -21.40 4.10
CA VAL A 99 -3.11 -20.20 3.58
C VAL A 99 -2.10 -20.53 2.49
N MET A 100 -1.37 -21.65 2.61
CA MET A 100 -0.28 -22.01 1.71
C MET A 100 -0.72 -23.10 0.72
N ALA A 101 -0.56 -22.84 -0.57
CA ALA A 101 -0.87 -23.80 -1.63
C ALA A 101 -0.02 -25.09 -1.54
N ASN A 102 1.24 -24.95 -1.11
CA ASN A 102 2.21 -26.05 -1.00
C ASN A 102 2.31 -26.66 0.41
N SER A 103 1.33 -26.43 1.28
CA SER A 103 1.34 -26.83 2.69
C SER A 103 1.62 -28.32 2.94
N GLU A 104 1.18 -29.19 2.04
CA GLU A 104 1.45 -30.64 2.07
C GLU A 104 2.96 -30.97 2.16
N LYS A 105 3.81 -30.17 1.50
CA LYS A 105 5.28 -30.34 1.53
C LYS A 105 5.87 -30.09 2.91
N TYR A 106 5.15 -29.37 3.77
CA TYR A 106 5.63 -28.84 5.04
C TYR A 106 4.96 -29.50 6.26
N LYS A 107 4.14 -30.52 6.05
CA LYS A 107 3.46 -31.29 7.13
C LYS A 107 4.42 -31.93 8.14
N SER A 108 5.66 -32.20 7.74
CA SER A 108 6.68 -32.77 8.63
C SER A 108 7.24 -31.78 9.64
N ILE A 109 6.96 -30.47 9.47
CA ILE A 109 7.38 -29.44 10.41
C ILE A 109 6.20 -29.15 11.34
N ASP A 110 6.44 -29.22 12.65
CA ASP A 110 5.49 -28.75 13.65
C ASP A 110 5.63 -27.23 13.84
N ILE A 111 5.63 -26.70 15.06
CA ILE A 111 5.86 -25.29 15.36
C ILE A 111 7.30 -24.89 15.03
N VAL A 112 7.47 -23.77 14.33
CA VAL A 112 8.77 -23.13 14.11
C VAL A 112 8.90 -22.00 15.12
N ARG A 113 10.00 -21.98 15.88
CA ARG A 113 10.24 -20.90 16.84
C ARG A 113 10.43 -19.59 16.10
N VAL A 114 9.80 -18.52 16.58
CA VAL A 114 9.92 -17.17 16.00
C VAL A 114 10.59 -16.24 16.98
N VAL A 115 11.60 -15.51 16.50
CA VAL A 115 12.34 -14.47 17.22
C VAL A 115 12.25 -13.19 16.40
N ALA A 116 11.99 -12.07 17.08
CA ALA A 116 11.73 -10.78 16.44
C ALA A 116 12.54 -9.67 17.11
N PHE A 117 13.11 -8.77 16.30
CA PHE A 117 13.75 -7.55 16.78
C PHE A 117 13.34 -6.37 15.89
N SER A 118 12.84 -5.30 16.51
CA SER A 118 12.53 -4.04 15.82
C SER A 118 13.65 -3.05 16.07
N GLY A 119 14.18 -2.41 15.03
CA GLY A 119 15.18 -1.37 15.20
C GLY A 119 14.63 -0.07 15.80
N ARG A 120 13.33 0.00 16.12
CA ARG A 120 12.77 1.05 16.98
C ARG A 120 12.91 0.74 18.46
N GLU A 121 13.30 -0.48 18.82
CA GLU A 121 13.55 -0.89 20.20
C GLU A 121 14.85 -0.24 20.70
N SER A 122 14.70 0.77 21.57
CA SER A 122 15.84 1.50 22.16
C SER A 122 16.41 0.82 23.40
N ASP A 123 15.63 -0.05 24.04
CA ASP A 123 15.96 -0.73 25.30
C ASP A 123 16.48 -2.16 25.07
N ALA A 124 17.62 -2.26 24.40
CA ALA A 124 18.34 -3.52 24.18
C ALA A 124 19.70 -3.49 24.88
N PRO A 125 19.78 -3.74 26.21
CA PRO A 125 21.00 -3.57 27.00
C PRO A 125 22.16 -4.45 26.52
N PHE A 126 21.84 -5.62 25.96
CA PHE A 126 22.80 -6.57 25.41
C PHE A 126 22.85 -6.56 23.86
N GLY A 127 22.32 -5.50 23.26
CA GLY A 127 22.17 -5.35 21.82
C GLY A 127 21.28 -6.41 21.16
N ILE A 128 21.30 -6.44 19.83
CA ILE A 128 20.47 -7.35 19.02
C ILE A 128 20.73 -8.82 19.37
N TRP A 129 22.01 -9.19 19.57
CA TRP A 129 22.39 -10.58 19.84
C TRP A 129 21.92 -11.06 21.22
N GLY A 130 21.95 -10.20 22.23
CA GLY A 130 21.39 -10.52 23.53
C GLY A 130 19.86 -10.68 23.50
N SER A 131 19.15 -9.80 22.77
CA SER A 131 17.70 -9.93 22.56
C SER A 131 17.33 -11.25 21.87
N ILE A 132 18.07 -11.62 20.82
CA ILE A 132 17.88 -12.92 20.14
C ILE A 132 18.16 -14.09 21.10
N ALA A 133 19.27 -14.06 21.84
CA ALA A 133 19.63 -15.13 22.76
C ALA A 133 18.60 -15.30 23.89
N GLU A 134 18.06 -14.20 24.41
CA GLU A 134 17.01 -14.19 25.43
C GLU A 134 15.70 -14.79 24.91
N GLN A 135 15.25 -14.42 23.70
CA GLN A 135 14.04 -14.98 23.09
C GLN A 135 14.17 -16.49 22.76
N ILE A 136 15.39 -16.99 22.54
CA ILE A 136 15.67 -18.41 22.37
C ILE A 136 15.78 -19.15 23.72
N GLY A 137 15.86 -18.42 24.85
CA GLY A 137 16.08 -19.00 26.18
C GLY A 137 17.51 -19.51 26.37
N LYS A 138 18.48 -18.94 25.65
CA LYS A 138 19.92 -19.28 25.71
C LYS A 138 20.76 -18.04 26.02
N LYS A 139 20.27 -17.15 26.88
CA LYS A 139 20.90 -15.84 27.19
C LYS A 139 22.34 -16.01 27.68
N GLU A 140 22.61 -17.04 28.46
CA GLU A 140 23.90 -17.33 29.09
C GLU A 140 24.97 -17.70 28.06
N ALA A 141 24.57 -18.23 26.89
CA ALA A 141 25.49 -18.63 25.83
C ALA A 141 26.31 -17.45 25.28
N PHE A 142 25.78 -16.24 25.41
CA PHE A 142 26.43 -15.00 24.98
C PHE A 142 26.95 -14.13 26.14
N SER A 143 27.01 -14.66 27.36
CA SER A 143 27.48 -13.93 28.56
C SER A 143 28.83 -13.20 28.37
N GLN A 144 29.79 -13.84 27.70
CA GLN A 144 31.11 -13.26 27.40
C GLN A 144 31.08 -12.06 26.44
N TYR A 145 29.98 -11.86 25.71
CA TYR A 145 29.79 -10.79 24.74
C TYR A 145 29.00 -9.59 25.31
N TYR A 146 28.63 -9.62 26.59
CA TYR A 146 27.81 -8.58 27.22
C TYR A 146 28.62 -7.51 27.95
N THR A 147 29.83 -7.82 28.41
CA THR A 147 30.64 -6.89 29.21
C THR A 147 32.15 -7.03 28.92
N PRO A 148 32.74 -6.10 28.15
CA PRO A 148 32.06 -5.09 27.33
C PRO A 148 31.28 -5.74 26.17
N LEU A 149 30.34 -4.98 25.59
CA LEU A 149 29.65 -5.43 24.39
C LEU A 149 30.66 -5.72 23.27
N SER A 150 30.66 -6.95 22.77
CA SER A 150 31.54 -7.39 21.70
C SER A 150 30.79 -8.26 20.70
N ALA A 151 31.21 -8.23 19.43
CA ALA A 151 30.49 -8.91 18.37
C ALA A 151 30.66 -10.44 18.50
N PRO A 152 29.56 -11.21 18.61
CA PRO A 152 29.66 -12.67 18.55
C PRO A 152 30.26 -13.10 17.21
N GLY A 153 31.18 -14.06 17.27
CA GLY A 153 31.78 -14.67 16.08
C GLY A 153 30.83 -15.66 15.40
N GLU A 154 31.20 -16.10 14.19
CA GLU A 154 30.44 -17.10 13.42
C GLU A 154 30.15 -18.37 14.24
N THR A 155 31.16 -18.95 14.89
CA THR A 155 31.00 -20.15 15.73
C THR A 155 30.03 -19.94 16.89
N ALA A 156 30.02 -18.76 17.49
CA ALA A 156 29.10 -18.44 18.58
C ALA A 156 27.65 -18.43 18.09
N TRP A 157 27.40 -17.85 16.91
CA TRP A 157 26.09 -17.89 16.27
C TRP A 157 25.65 -19.32 15.94
N ILE A 158 26.54 -20.15 15.39
CA ILE A 158 26.23 -21.56 15.11
C ILE A 158 25.82 -22.29 16.38
N ASN A 159 26.59 -22.12 17.47
CA ASN A 159 26.29 -22.76 18.75
C ASN A 159 24.94 -22.30 19.33
N LEU A 160 24.64 -20.99 19.25
CA LEU A 160 23.37 -20.45 19.74
C LEU A 160 22.17 -20.98 18.94
N LEU A 161 22.26 -20.92 17.61
CA LEU A 161 21.13 -21.11 16.70
C LEU A 161 20.93 -22.57 16.26
N SER A 162 21.89 -23.46 16.51
CA SER A 162 21.75 -24.89 16.23
C SER A 162 20.60 -25.52 17.04
N GLY A 163 19.90 -26.46 16.41
CA GLY A 163 18.78 -27.20 17.01
C GLY A 163 17.54 -27.18 16.13
N ASP A 164 16.39 -26.88 16.74
CA ASP A 164 15.07 -26.86 16.10
C ASP A 164 14.95 -25.74 15.04
N PRO A 165 14.01 -25.86 14.08
CA PRO A 165 13.74 -24.81 13.11
C PRO A 165 13.45 -23.46 13.76
N LEU A 166 14.08 -22.41 13.22
CA LEU A 166 14.04 -21.07 13.78
C LEU A 166 13.83 -20.02 12.68
N LEU A 167 12.88 -19.13 12.93
CA LEU A 167 12.65 -17.91 12.16
C LEU A 167 13.15 -16.70 12.95
N ILE A 168 14.04 -15.92 12.36
CA ILE A 168 14.51 -14.64 12.91
C ILE A 168 13.95 -13.52 12.03
N LEU A 169 13.32 -12.52 12.64
CA LEU A 169 12.71 -11.38 11.97
C LEU A 169 13.42 -10.11 12.46
N LEU A 170 14.10 -9.39 11.56
CA LEU A 170 14.78 -8.12 11.86
C LEU A 170 14.11 -6.99 11.07
N ASP A 171 13.35 -6.15 11.76
CA ASP A 171 12.59 -5.07 11.13
C ASP A 171 13.21 -3.69 11.40
N GLU A 172 13.29 -2.85 10.37
CA GLU A 172 13.67 -1.43 10.44
C GLU A 172 14.91 -1.15 11.31
N LEU A 173 16.04 -1.80 11.02
CA LEU A 173 17.29 -1.57 11.75
C LEU A 173 17.91 -0.15 11.70
N PRO A 174 17.62 0.75 10.73
CA PRO A 174 18.32 2.04 10.66
C PRO A 174 18.26 2.90 11.92
N PRO A 175 17.10 3.15 12.56
CA PRO A 175 17.02 3.93 13.79
C PRO A 175 17.86 3.33 14.94
N TYR A 176 17.90 2.00 15.05
CA TYR A 176 18.72 1.33 16.07
C TYR A 176 20.22 1.56 15.83
N LEU A 177 20.68 1.41 14.59
CA LEU A 177 22.09 1.58 14.24
C LEU A 177 22.56 3.04 14.35
N GLU A 178 21.66 3.99 14.09
CA GLU A 178 21.89 5.41 14.35
C GLU A 178 22.06 5.68 15.85
N ASN A 179 21.14 5.19 16.68
CA ASN A 179 21.27 5.30 18.14
C ASN A 179 22.54 4.59 18.65
N ALA A 180 22.86 3.40 18.14
CA ALA A 180 24.07 2.66 18.49
C ALA A 180 25.36 3.42 18.16
N LYS A 181 25.35 4.31 17.15
CA LYS A 181 26.51 5.12 16.79
C LYS A 181 26.90 6.11 17.90
N SER A 182 25.94 6.53 18.73
CA SER A 182 26.18 7.43 19.85
C SER A 182 26.83 6.77 21.07
N LYS A 183 26.91 5.42 21.10
CA LYS A 183 27.43 4.65 22.23
C LYS A 183 28.87 4.18 21.95
N THR A 184 29.83 4.68 22.71
CA THR A 184 31.25 4.32 22.57
C THR A 184 31.55 2.95 23.17
N ILE A 185 32.39 2.16 22.47
CA ILE A 185 32.88 0.85 22.92
C ILE A 185 34.38 0.79 22.66
N GLY A 186 35.19 0.96 23.70
CA GLY A 186 36.65 1.05 23.57
C GLY A 186 37.05 2.18 22.61
N ASN A 187 37.79 1.84 21.55
CA ASN A 187 38.22 2.77 20.49
C ASN A 187 37.25 2.82 19.29
N SER A 188 36.05 2.24 19.43
CA SER A 188 35.01 2.18 18.40
C SER A 188 33.64 2.54 18.98
N ASP A 189 32.56 2.14 18.32
CA ASP A 189 31.18 2.38 18.71
C ASP A 189 30.31 1.12 18.57
N LEU A 190 29.16 1.13 19.22
CA LEU A 190 28.23 -0.01 19.21
C LEU A 190 27.66 -0.28 17.81
N CYS A 191 27.59 0.72 16.92
CA CYS A 191 27.14 0.54 15.54
C CYS A 191 28.13 -0.35 14.75
N ALA A 192 29.44 -0.12 14.90
CA ALA A 192 30.47 -0.97 14.31
C ALA A 192 30.45 -2.40 14.87
N VAL A 193 30.30 -2.55 16.19
CA VAL A 193 30.17 -3.86 16.86
C VAL A 193 28.92 -4.61 16.37
N THR A 194 27.78 -3.92 16.30
CA THR A 194 26.52 -4.50 15.80
C THR A 194 26.63 -4.92 14.35
N SER A 195 27.23 -4.09 13.50
CA SER A 195 27.43 -4.39 12.08
C SER A 195 28.29 -5.64 11.90
N THR A 196 29.35 -5.77 12.71
CA THR A 196 30.21 -6.97 12.72
C THR A 196 29.45 -8.21 13.20
N ALA A 197 28.64 -8.08 14.26
CA ALA A 197 27.82 -9.17 14.79
C ALA A 197 26.81 -9.69 13.75
N LEU A 198 26.15 -8.78 13.03
CA LEU A 198 25.18 -9.13 11.98
C LEU A 198 25.87 -9.75 10.75
N ALA A 199 27.04 -9.25 10.35
CA ALA A 199 27.81 -9.88 9.28
C ALA A 199 28.21 -11.32 9.64
N ASN A 200 28.69 -11.53 10.87
CA ASN A 200 29.00 -12.88 11.37
C ASN A 200 27.77 -13.79 11.41
N LEU A 201 26.60 -13.25 11.75
CA LEU A 201 25.32 -13.98 11.70
C LEU A 201 24.98 -14.40 10.28
N PHE A 202 25.08 -13.52 9.29
CA PHE A 202 24.74 -13.85 7.90
C PHE A 202 25.66 -14.94 7.34
N THR A 203 26.96 -14.86 7.63
CA THR A 203 27.91 -15.91 7.29
C THR A 203 27.57 -17.24 7.96
N ALA A 204 27.21 -17.22 9.25
CA ALA A 204 26.81 -18.41 9.99
C ALA A 204 25.56 -19.07 9.39
N LEU A 205 24.58 -18.29 8.94
CA LEU A 205 23.36 -18.78 8.26
C LEU A 205 23.66 -19.47 6.93
N GLY A 206 24.83 -19.25 6.33
CA GLY A 206 25.29 -20.00 5.15
C GLY A 206 25.78 -21.41 5.47
N LYS A 207 25.96 -21.79 6.75
CA LYS A 207 26.52 -23.09 7.14
C LYS A 207 25.47 -24.19 7.26
N ALA A 208 25.88 -25.42 7.00
CA ALA A 208 25.02 -26.60 7.02
C ALA A 208 24.36 -26.86 8.39
N GLN A 209 25.04 -26.48 9.49
CA GLN A 209 24.52 -26.58 10.85
C GLN A 209 23.26 -25.73 11.07
N LEU A 210 23.10 -24.63 10.30
CA LEU A 210 21.97 -23.71 10.37
C LEU A 210 21.04 -23.84 9.15
N ALA A 211 21.05 -24.99 8.47
CA ALA A 211 20.26 -25.25 7.27
C ALA A 211 18.73 -25.17 7.48
N ASN A 212 18.26 -25.14 8.73
CA ASN A 212 16.86 -24.97 9.14
C ASN A 212 16.57 -23.62 9.84
N VAL A 213 17.52 -22.68 9.79
CA VAL A 213 17.34 -21.31 10.29
C VAL A 213 17.08 -20.37 9.11
N CYS A 214 16.03 -19.58 9.21
CA CYS A 214 15.67 -18.55 8.23
C CYS A 214 15.67 -17.19 8.90
N LEU A 215 16.41 -16.24 8.34
CA LEU A 215 16.39 -14.83 8.70
C LEU A 215 15.60 -14.05 7.66
N VAL A 216 14.64 -13.24 8.07
CA VAL A 216 14.00 -12.24 7.22
C VAL A 216 14.37 -10.85 7.73
N ILE A 217 14.91 -10.01 6.85
CA ILE A 217 15.31 -8.64 7.15
C ILE A 217 14.56 -7.66 6.23
N SER A 218 14.05 -6.57 6.80
CA SER A 218 13.41 -5.51 6.01
C SER A 218 14.46 -4.49 5.53
N ASP A 219 14.28 -4.00 4.30
CA ASP A 219 15.26 -3.12 3.68
C ASP A 219 15.49 -1.80 4.44
N LEU A 220 16.76 -1.38 4.46
CA LEU A 220 17.36 -0.30 5.27
C LEU A 220 17.24 1.09 4.61
N LYS A 221 16.67 1.14 3.39
CA LYS A 221 16.69 2.33 2.52
C LYS A 221 15.69 3.44 2.86
N ALA A 222 14.62 3.18 3.62
CA ALA A 222 13.51 4.16 3.74
C ALA A 222 13.79 5.39 4.63
N ALA A 223 14.92 5.44 5.35
CA ALA A 223 15.30 6.58 6.20
C ALA A 223 16.42 7.46 5.59
N TYR A 224 16.67 7.34 4.28
CA TYR A 224 17.88 7.84 3.62
C TYR A 224 17.82 9.30 3.13
N GLU A 225 17.37 10.23 3.97
CA GLU A 225 17.64 11.66 3.73
C GLU A 225 18.32 12.38 4.92
N ILE A 226 18.46 11.75 6.10
CA ILE A 226 18.92 12.47 7.32
C ILE A 226 20.16 11.84 8.01
N GLY A 227 20.70 10.72 7.52
CA GLY A 227 21.87 10.06 8.13
C GLY A 227 23.25 10.56 7.66
N SER A 228 24.21 10.72 8.57
CA SER A 228 25.60 11.15 8.27
C SER A 228 26.34 10.19 7.32
N GLU A 229 27.29 10.71 6.52
CA GLU A 229 28.07 9.91 5.55
C GLU A 229 28.73 8.65 6.14
N LEU A 230 29.09 8.69 7.42
CA LEU A 230 29.71 7.58 8.15
C LEU A 230 28.79 6.38 8.33
N ILE A 231 27.48 6.62 8.45
CA ILE A 231 26.46 5.56 8.59
C ILE A 231 26.30 4.81 7.26
N ARG A 232 26.47 5.48 6.11
CA ARG A 232 26.42 4.86 4.77
C ARG A 232 27.47 3.77 4.58
N GLY A 233 28.65 3.89 5.17
CA GLY A 233 29.73 2.91 5.03
C GLY A 233 29.43 1.57 5.70
N ALA A 234 28.98 1.59 6.95
CA ALA A 234 28.58 0.39 7.68
C ALA A 234 27.38 -0.29 7.00
N PHE A 235 26.37 0.49 6.58
CA PHE A 235 25.22 -0.02 5.85
C PHE A 235 25.57 -0.59 4.49
N LYS A 236 26.47 0.03 3.74
CA LYS A 236 26.89 -0.47 2.43
C LYS A 236 27.63 -1.81 2.54
N ASN A 237 28.46 -1.99 3.57
CA ASN A 237 29.13 -3.27 3.82
C ASN A 237 28.13 -4.37 4.20
N LEU A 238 27.20 -4.05 5.11
CA LEU A 238 26.14 -4.97 5.53
C LEU A 238 25.19 -5.29 4.36
N GLU A 239 24.81 -4.30 3.57
CA GLU A 239 23.97 -4.44 2.40
C GLU A 239 24.65 -5.29 1.31
N ASN A 240 25.95 -5.12 1.08
CA ASN A 240 26.71 -5.98 0.16
C ASN A 240 26.70 -7.43 0.64
N GLU A 241 26.88 -7.66 1.94
CA GLU A 241 26.88 -9.02 2.50
C GLU A 241 25.49 -9.67 2.43
N VAL A 242 24.44 -8.91 2.72
CA VAL A 242 23.04 -9.34 2.53
C VAL A 242 22.77 -9.63 1.06
N ASN A 243 23.11 -8.73 0.14
CA ASN A 243 22.82 -8.90 -1.29
C ASN A 243 23.56 -10.10 -1.91
N ARG A 244 24.72 -10.50 -1.36
CA ARG A 244 25.43 -11.71 -1.80
C ARG A 244 24.71 -13.00 -1.41
N SER A 245 24.04 -12.99 -0.27
CA SER A 245 23.51 -14.19 0.38
C SER A 245 21.99 -14.27 0.38
N ALA A 246 21.28 -13.17 0.08
CA ALA A 246 19.85 -13.05 0.27
C ALA A 246 19.03 -13.18 -1.02
N LEU A 247 17.85 -13.81 -0.88
CA LEU A 247 16.80 -13.72 -1.88
C LEU A 247 16.05 -12.40 -1.68
N ASN A 248 15.97 -11.58 -2.74
CA ASN A 248 15.15 -10.36 -2.74
C ASN A 248 13.71 -10.70 -3.08
N ILE A 249 12.78 -10.27 -2.24
CA ILE A 249 11.35 -10.45 -2.47
C ILE A 249 10.65 -9.10 -2.39
N GLU A 250 9.89 -8.81 -3.43
CA GLU A 250 8.99 -7.67 -3.52
C GLU A 250 7.60 -8.07 -2.96
N PRO A 251 7.15 -7.48 -1.83
CA PRO A 251 5.88 -7.85 -1.18
C PRO A 251 4.62 -7.74 -2.05
N VAL A 252 4.57 -6.70 -2.89
CA VAL A 252 3.46 -6.38 -3.79
C VAL A 252 4.10 -5.93 -5.09
N GLY A 253 3.82 -6.62 -6.19
CA GLY A 253 4.44 -6.31 -7.48
C GLY A 253 3.85 -5.05 -8.11
N ALA A 254 4.71 -4.17 -8.63
CA ALA A 254 4.29 -2.89 -9.23
C ALA A 254 3.34 -2.99 -10.43
N GLY A 255 3.20 -4.18 -11.04
CA GLY A 255 2.28 -4.47 -12.14
C GLY A 255 1.31 -5.63 -11.86
N SER A 256 1.16 -6.06 -10.60
CA SER A 256 0.26 -7.15 -10.22
C SER A 256 -1.15 -6.64 -9.87
N ASP A 257 -2.18 -7.44 -10.14
CA ASP A 257 -3.58 -7.16 -9.73
C ASP A 257 -3.80 -7.35 -8.21
N ASP A 258 -2.72 -7.57 -7.45
CA ASP A 258 -2.72 -7.71 -5.99
C ASP A 258 -3.43 -6.55 -5.31
N VAL A 259 -3.33 -5.33 -5.84
CA VAL A 259 -4.00 -4.14 -5.26
C VAL A 259 -5.51 -4.36 -5.15
N TYR A 260 -6.16 -4.84 -6.21
CA TYR A 260 -7.60 -5.08 -6.18
C TYR A 260 -7.94 -6.25 -5.27
N HIS A 261 -7.15 -7.31 -5.25
CA HIS A 261 -7.36 -8.44 -4.35
C HIS A 261 -7.20 -8.04 -2.87
N ILE A 262 -6.21 -7.22 -2.54
CA ILE A 262 -6.01 -6.63 -1.22
C ILE A 262 -7.24 -5.81 -0.83
N LEU A 263 -7.67 -4.87 -1.69
CA LEU A 263 -8.83 -4.02 -1.41
C LEU A 263 -10.10 -4.85 -1.21
N LYS A 264 -10.37 -5.84 -2.08
CA LYS A 264 -11.53 -6.74 -1.95
C LYS A 264 -11.52 -7.46 -0.60
N LYS A 265 -10.40 -8.11 -0.26
CA LYS A 265 -10.27 -8.89 0.99
C LYS A 265 -10.39 -8.02 2.23
N ARG A 266 -9.79 -6.82 2.19
CA ARG A 266 -9.70 -5.89 3.31
C ARG A 266 -10.98 -5.11 3.56
N LEU A 267 -11.72 -4.74 2.52
CA LEU A 267 -12.85 -3.82 2.59
C LEU A 267 -14.21 -4.52 2.53
N PHE A 268 -14.30 -5.71 1.92
CA PHE A 268 -15.57 -6.43 1.75
C PHE A 268 -15.59 -7.76 2.51
N GLU A 269 -16.75 -8.04 3.11
CA GLU A 269 -17.07 -9.29 3.80
C GLU A 269 -17.57 -10.34 2.79
N SER A 270 -18.43 -9.91 1.85
CA SER A 270 -18.97 -10.77 0.80
C SER A 270 -18.86 -10.11 -0.58
N MET A 271 -18.54 -10.95 -1.57
CA MET A 271 -18.46 -10.61 -2.98
C MET A 271 -19.51 -11.41 -3.77
N PRO A 272 -20.03 -10.87 -4.89
CA PRO A 272 -21.02 -11.58 -5.68
C PRO A 272 -20.39 -12.69 -6.51
N ARG A 273 -21.25 -13.51 -7.13
CA ARG A 273 -20.84 -14.56 -8.06
C ARG A 273 -20.37 -13.97 -9.39
N ALA A 274 -19.57 -14.75 -10.12
CA ALA A 274 -18.94 -14.29 -11.37
C ALA A 274 -19.94 -13.93 -12.48
N ASP A 275 -21.13 -14.53 -12.50
CA ASP A 275 -22.22 -14.23 -13.43
C ASP A 275 -22.80 -12.82 -13.20
N GLU A 276 -22.99 -12.42 -11.94
CA GLU A 276 -23.43 -11.05 -11.60
C GLU A 276 -22.38 -10.01 -12.01
N ILE A 277 -21.10 -10.29 -11.74
CA ILE A 277 -19.98 -9.42 -12.18
C ILE A 277 -19.96 -9.31 -13.71
N ASN A 278 -20.21 -10.42 -14.40
CA ASN A 278 -20.24 -10.45 -15.86
C ASN A 278 -21.34 -9.57 -16.45
N LEU A 279 -22.52 -9.52 -15.82
CA LEU A 279 -23.60 -8.61 -16.23
C LEU A 279 -23.18 -7.15 -16.11
N VAL A 280 -22.50 -6.78 -15.02
CA VAL A 280 -21.95 -5.42 -14.84
C VAL A 280 -20.91 -5.11 -15.92
N ALA A 281 -19.96 -6.01 -16.13
CA ALA A 281 -18.91 -5.82 -17.14
C ALA A 281 -19.48 -5.64 -18.56
N ILE A 282 -20.52 -6.40 -18.94
CA ILE A 282 -21.20 -6.24 -20.23
C ILE A 282 -21.87 -4.87 -20.34
N ALA A 283 -22.60 -4.44 -19.30
CA ALA A 283 -23.30 -3.16 -19.32
C ALA A 283 -22.33 -1.97 -19.53
N TYR A 284 -21.20 -1.96 -18.83
CA TYR A 284 -20.17 -0.93 -19.04
C TYR A 284 -19.49 -1.04 -20.40
N LYS A 285 -19.22 -2.26 -20.89
CA LYS A 285 -18.69 -2.48 -22.24
C LYS A 285 -19.59 -1.85 -23.29
N ASP A 286 -20.90 -2.02 -23.17
CA ASP A 286 -21.88 -1.49 -24.12
C ASP A 286 -21.91 0.05 -24.09
N GLU A 287 -21.85 0.68 -22.91
CA GLU A 287 -21.79 2.15 -22.81
C GLU A 287 -20.50 2.73 -23.39
N VAL A 288 -19.35 2.11 -23.11
CA VAL A 288 -18.06 2.52 -23.69
C VAL A 288 -18.07 2.32 -25.20
N ALA A 289 -18.69 1.25 -25.70
CA ALA A 289 -18.84 1.01 -27.14
C ALA A 289 -19.68 2.12 -27.81
N LYS A 290 -20.79 2.55 -27.20
CA LYS A 290 -21.59 3.68 -27.69
C LYS A 290 -20.78 4.97 -27.72
N ALA A 291 -20.10 5.31 -26.62
CA ALA A 291 -19.26 6.51 -26.54
C ALA A 291 -18.14 6.50 -27.59
N LYS A 292 -17.53 5.33 -27.84
CA LYS A 292 -16.52 5.14 -28.89
C LYS A 292 -17.08 5.31 -30.29
N GLN A 293 -18.28 4.78 -30.57
CA GLN A 293 -18.97 4.98 -31.86
C GLN A 293 -19.29 6.46 -32.11
N MET A 294 -19.57 7.22 -31.05
CA MET A 294 -19.77 8.67 -31.12
C MET A 294 -18.46 9.48 -31.26
N GLY A 295 -17.30 8.82 -31.24
CA GLY A 295 -15.98 9.47 -31.30
C GLY A 295 -15.59 10.21 -30.02
N LEU A 296 -16.26 9.93 -28.89
CA LEU A 296 -16.05 10.65 -27.64
C LEU A 296 -14.95 10.06 -26.76
N THR A 297 -14.63 8.78 -26.94
CA THR A 297 -13.55 8.10 -26.21
C THR A 297 -12.75 7.15 -27.10
N SER A 298 -11.48 6.95 -26.78
CA SER A 298 -10.60 5.94 -27.39
C SER A 298 -10.49 4.67 -26.55
N ILE A 299 -11.06 4.63 -25.34
CA ILE A 299 -11.00 3.46 -24.47
C ILE A 299 -11.58 2.23 -25.18
N SER A 300 -10.91 1.08 -25.03
CA SER A 300 -11.36 -0.18 -25.61
C SER A 300 -12.50 -0.79 -24.78
N PRO A 301 -13.67 -1.09 -25.38
CA PRO A 301 -14.76 -1.77 -24.68
C PRO A 301 -14.32 -3.12 -24.09
N ASP A 302 -13.48 -3.89 -24.80
CA ASP A 302 -12.98 -5.19 -24.33
C ASP A 302 -11.99 -5.06 -23.16
N LEU A 303 -11.20 -3.97 -23.14
CA LEU A 303 -10.30 -3.67 -22.03
C LEU A 303 -11.12 -3.32 -20.78
N ILE A 304 -12.18 -2.52 -20.92
CA ILE A 304 -13.09 -2.19 -19.80
C ILE A 304 -13.79 -3.43 -19.28
N TYR A 305 -14.32 -4.27 -20.17
CA TYR A 305 -14.96 -5.53 -19.80
C TYR A 305 -14.03 -6.43 -18.97
N THR A 306 -12.80 -6.66 -19.48
CA THR A 306 -11.81 -7.51 -18.79
C THR A 306 -11.39 -6.86 -17.48
N GLY A 307 -11.07 -5.56 -17.52
CA GLY A 307 -10.70 -4.78 -16.35
C GLY A 307 -11.72 -4.88 -15.23
N ILE A 308 -13.02 -4.72 -15.53
CA ILE A 308 -14.09 -4.83 -14.53
C ILE A 308 -14.13 -6.22 -13.92
N LYS A 309 -13.99 -7.29 -14.71
CA LYS A 309 -13.97 -8.65 -14.17
C LYS A 309 -12.83 -8.87 -13.18
N ASP A 310 -11.68 -8.26 -13.45
CA ASP A 310 -10.50 -8.38 -12.61
C ASP A 310 -10.58 -7.47 -11.37
N SER A 311 -11.17 -6.27 -11.49
CA SER A 311 -11.17 -5.25 -10.45
C SER A 311 -12.45 -5.16 -9.61
N TYR A 312 -13.57 -5.78 -10.03
CA TYR A 312 -14.87 -5.64 -9.36
C TYR A 312 -14.77 -5.83 -7.84
N PRO A 313 -15.28 -4.89 -7.01
CA PRO A 313 -16.27 -3.86 -7.36
C PRO A 313 -15.65 -2.50 -7.72
N PHE A 314 -14.35 -2.41 -7.97
CA PHE A 314 -13.64 -1.16 -8.25
C PHE A 314 -13.59 -0.87 -9.76
N HIS A 315 -13.74 0.39 -10.16
CA HIS A 315 -13.52 0.79 -11.54
C HIS A 315 -12.05 0.59 -11.94
N PRO A 316 -11.74 0.06 -13.15
CA PRO A 316 -10.37 -0.28 -13.55
C PRO A 316 -9.37 0.89 -13.56
N SER A 317 -9.86 2.12 -13.73
CA SER A 317 -9.03 3.33 -13.74
C SER A 317 -8.40 3.65 -12.39
N ILE A 318 -8.93 3.12 -11.27
CA ILE A 318 -8.40 3.35 -9.92
C ILE A 318 -6.91 2.98 -9.87
N ARG A 319 -6.50 1.84 -10.44
CA ARG A 319 -5.10 1.40 -10.45
C ARG A 319 -4.18 2.41 -11.13
N ASP A 320 -4.54 2.88 -12.33
CA ASP A 320 -3.71 3.84 -13.08
C ASP A 320 -3.61 5.17 -12.36
N LEU A 321 -4.76 5.76 -11.99
CA LEU A 321 -4.82 7.09 -11.39
C LEU A 321 -4.13 7.13 -10.03
N TYR A 322 -4.31 6.08 -9.24
CA TYR A 322 -3.61 5.91 -7.99
C TYR A 322 -2.10 5.75 -8.15
N ALA A 323 -1.65 5.00 -9.17
CA ALA A 323 -0.23 4.77 -9.40
C ALA A 323 0.54 6.07 -9.69
N ARG A 324 -0.14 7.13 -10.15
CA ARG A 324 0.45 8.44 -10.44
C ARG A 324 0.96 9.15 -9.18
N PHE A 325 0.25 9.06 -8.06
CA PHE A 325 0.59 9.78 -6.82
C PHE A 325 1.01 8.86 -5.66
N LYS A 326 1.09 7.54 -5.89
CA LYS A 326 1.53 6.58 -4.87
C LYS A 326 2.90 6.93 -4.28
N GLU A 327 3.82 7.48 -5.08
CA GLU A 327 5.19 7.81 -4.67
C GLU A 327 5.32 9.23 -4.08
N ASN A 328 4.21 9.95 -3.88
CA ASN A 328 4.25 11.26 -3.25
C ASN A 328 4.86 11.17 -1.85
N SER A 329 5.71 12.13 -1.51
CA SER A 329 6.26 12.24 -0.16
C SER A 329 5.12 12.37 0.87
N GLY A 330 5.22 11.60 1.96
CA GLY A 330 4.18 11.53 2.99
C GLY A 330 2.98 10.62 2.65
N PHE A 331 2.84 10.16 1.41
CA PHE A 331 1.76 9.25 1.02
C PHE A 331 2.15 7.78 1.27
N GLN A 332 1.37 7.08 2.10
CA GLN A 332 1.73 5.74 2.61
C GLN A 332 1.36 4.61 1.64
N GLN A 333 1.63 4.77 0.34
CA GLN A 333 1.37 3.80 -0.72
C GLN A 333 0.14 2.92 -0.45
N THR A 334 0.26 1.58 -0.49
CA THR A 334 -0.87 0.65 -0.35
C THR A 334 -1.73 0.92 0.90
N ARG A 335 -1.15 1.35 2.03
CA ARG A 335 -1.92 1.74 3.23
C ARG A 335 -2.70 3.04 3.00
N GLY A 336 -2.06 4.03 2.37
CA GLY A 336 -2.71 5.25 1.92
C GLY A 336 -3.92 4.98 1.01
N LEU A 337 -3.79 4.04 0.07
CA LEU A 337 -4.89 3.61 -0.79
C LEU A 337 -6.01 2.95 0.00
N ILE A 338 -5.72 1.97 0.86
CA ILE A 338 -6.76 1.28 1.65
C ILE A 338 -7.51 2.30 2.50
N ARG A 339 -6.81 3.24 3.15
CA ARG A 339 -7.43 4.32 3.92
C ARG A 339 -8.36 5.20 3.08
N LEU A 340 -7.89 5.64 1.91
CA LEU A 340 -8.69 6.46 1.00
C LEU A 340 -9.93 5.70 0.50
N MET A 341 -9.75 4.47 0.02
CA MET A 341 -10.84 3.62 -0.46
C MET A 341 -11.82 3.26 0.66
N ARG A 342 -11.35 3.09 1.89
CA ARG A 342 -12.21 2.85 3.05
C ARG A 342 -13.14 4.04 3.29
N GLN A 343 -12.61 5.27 3.26
CA GLN A 343 -13.42 6.47 3.40
C GLN A 343 -14.41 6.64 2.24
N ILE A 344 -13.99 6.37 0.99
CA ILE A 344 -14.89 6.37 -0.19
C ILE A 344 -16.03 5.38 0.01
N ILE A 345 -15.72 4.13 0.34
CA ILE A 345 -16.74 3.08 0.52
C ILE A 345 -17.66 3.44 1.70
N ALA A 346 -17.12 3.90 2.82
CA ALA A 346 -17.94 4.34 3.95
C ALA A 346 -18.92 5.45 3.51
N GLY A 347 -18.44 6.46 2.80
CA GLY A 347 -19.24 7.59 2.33
C GLY A 347 -20.38 7.17 1.39
N ILE A 348 -20.14 6.24 0.45
CA ILE A 348 -21.20 5.82 -0.48
C ILE A 348 -22.19 4.81 0.10
N TYR A 349 -21.86 4.12 1.20
CA TYR A 349 -22.74 3.13 1.86
C TYR A 349 -23.55 3.69 3.04
N ILE A 350 -23.12 4.80 3.66
CA ILE A 350 -23.81 5.40 4.81
C ILE A 350 -25.01 6.26 4.35
N GLY A 351 -26.05 6.30 5.20
CA GLY A 351 -27.18 7.22 5.08
C GLY A 351 -28.36 6.71 4.25
N ASP A 352 -29.50 7.37 4.39
CA ASP A 352 -30.76 6.96 3.74
C ASP A 352 -30.66 7.01 2.21
N LYS A 353 -29.87 7.98 1.70
CA LYS A 353 -29.55 8.20 0.28
C LYS A 353 -28.18 7.63 -0.12
N SER A 354 -27.82 6.45 0.39
CA SER A 354 -26.58 5.75 0.01
C SER A 354 -26.42 5.68 -1.51
N LYS A 355 -25.33 6.27 -2.03
CA LYS A 355 -24.98 6.24 -3.47
C LYS A 355 -24.74 4.80 -3.97
N ALA A 356 -24.37 3.86 -3.09
CA ALA A 356 -24.22 2.46 -3.44
C ALA A 356 -25.51 1.80 -3.94
N LYS A 357 -26.70 2.36 -3.65
CA LYS A 357 -27.99 1.89 -4.17
C LYS A 357 -28.27 2.30 -5.61
N SER A 358 -27.46 3.18 -6.19
CA SER A 358 -27.60 3.65 -7.58
C SER A 358 -26.34 3.49 -8.42
N LYS A 359 -25.26 2.96 -7.83
CA LYS A 359 -23.97 2.71 -8.49
C LYS A 359 -23.72 1.21 -8.65
N TYR A 360 -22.90 0.87 -9.64
CA TYR A 360 -22.52 -0.52 -9.95
C TYR A 360 -21.04 -0.81 -9.71
N LEU A 361 -20.20 0.22 -9.71
CA LEU A 361 -18.77 0.18 -9.39
C LEU A 361 -18.41 1.31 -8.43
N VAL A 362 -17.38 1.08 -7.62
CA VAL A 362 -16.71 2.10 -6.82
C VAL A 362 -15.70 2.80 -7.73
N ASN A 363 -15.91 4.08 -7.95
CA ASN A 363 -15.06 4.91 -8.81
C ASN A 363 -14.06 5.70 -7.96
N VAL A 364 -13.01 6.15 -8.64
CA VAL A 364 -11.97 6.98 -8.00
C VAL A 364 -12.53 8.31 -7.50
N PHE A 365 -13.59 8.83 -8.13
CA PHE A 365 -14.24 10.12 -7.86
C PHE A 365 -15.47 10.02 -6.94
N ASP A 366 -15.74 8.84 -6.37
CA ASP A 366 -16.94 8.61 -5.52
C ASP A 366 -16.82 9.20 -4.09
N PHE A 367 -15.81 10.05 -3.85
CA PHE A 367 -15.66 10.79 -2.60
C PHE A 367 -16.43 12.11 -2.59
N ASP A 368 -16.73 12.63 -1.39
CA ASP A 368 -17.34 13.94 -1.18
C ASP A 368 -16.30 14.91 -0.60
N LEU A 369 -15.99 15.98 -1.32
CA LEU A 369 -15.04 17.00 -0.88
C LEU A 369 -15.65 18.04 0.07
N ASN A 370 -16.98 18.05 0.24
CA ASN A 370 -17.64 18.84 1.28
C ASN A 370 -17.55 18.16 2.66
N ASP A 371 -17.25 16.86 2.69
CA ASP A 371 -16.87 16.18 3.93
C ASP A 371 -15.47 16.61 4.37
N ARG A 372 -15.36 17.09 5.62
CA ARG A 372 -14.10 17.63 6.16
C ARG A 372 -13.01 16.57 6.28
N ALA A 373 -13.36 15.33 6.62
CA ALA A 373 -12.38 14.27 6.80
C ALA A 373 -11.78 13.83 5.45
N MET A 374 -12.62 13.74 4.43
CA MET A 374 -12.22 13.48 3.05
C MET A 374 -11.37 14.63 2.49
N LEU A 375 -11.83 15.88 2.63
CA LEU A 375 -11.06 17.06 2.19
C LEU A 375 -9.67 17.07 2.81
N THR A 376 -9.58 16.85 4.12
CA THR A 376 -8.30 16.75 4.83
C THR A 376 -7.42 15.65 4.23
N THR A 377 -8.00 14.49 3.93
CA THR A 377 -7.28 13.35 3.35
C THR A 377 -6.71 13.68 1.97
N VAL A 378 -7.49 14.33 1.10
CA VAL A 378 -7.05 14.73 -0.24
C VAL A 378 -6.01 15.85 -0.18
N THR A 379 -6.22 16.88 0.64
CA THR A 379 -5.27 18.00 0.82
C THR A 379 -3.93 17.54 1.40
N GLN A 380 -3.91 16.49 2.23
CA GLN A 380 -2.65 15.89 2.71
C GLN A 380 -1.83 15.24 1.59
N ILE A 381 -2.45 14.85 0.46
CA ILE A 381 -1.73 14.28 -0.68
C ILE A 381 -1.02 15.37 -1.48
N LYS A 382 -1.70 16.51 -1.68
CA LYS A 382 -1.18 17.67 -2.42
C LYS A 382 -1.88 18.96 -1.98
N GLN A 383 -1.25 19.69 -1.06
CA GLN A 383 -1.84 20.87 -0.44
C GLN A 383 -2.03 22.03 -1.42
N GLU A 384 -1.19 22.10 -2.45
CA GLU A 384 -1.15 23.18 -3.45
C GLU A 384 -2.47 23.30 -4.25
N LEU A 385 -3.28 22.24 -4.30
CA LEU A 385 -4.56 22.24 -5.02
C LEU A 385 -5.76 22.65 -4.15
N SER A 386 -5.53 23.08 -2.91
CA SER A 386 -6.63 23.46 -1.99
C SER A 386 -7.53 24.57 -2.55
N ASN A 387 -6.94 25.57 -3.23
CA ASN A 387 -7.70 26.66 -3.84
C ASN A 387 -8.53 26.17 -5.04
N ALA A 388 -7.98 25.25 -5.85
CA ALA A 388 -8.70 24.61 -6.94
C ALA A 388 -9.91 23.84 -6.43
N ILE A 389 -9.75 23.07 -5.34
CA ILE A 389 -10.85 22.36 -4.69
C ILE A 389 -11.93 23.35 -4.23
N ALA A 390 -11.55 24.37 -3.47
CA ALA A 390 -12.48 25.30 -2.83
C ALA A 390 -13.20 26.25 -3.81
N HIS A 391 -12.63 26.50 -4.99
CA HIS A 391 -13.25 27.37 -5.98
C HIS A 391 -13.96 26.57 -7.08
N ASP A 392 -13.28 25.58 -7.67
CA ASP A 392 -13.77 24.94 -8.88
C ASP A 392 -14.60 23.68 -8.60
N ILE A 393 -14.34 22.95 -7.51
CA ILE A 393 -14.86 21.59 -7.33
C ILE A 393 -15.93 21.48 -6.25
N ALA A 394 -15.67 21.93 -5.02
CA ALA A 394 -16.58 21.76 -3.90
C ALA A 394 -16.46 22.87 -2.85
N ALA A 395 -17.57 23.56 -2.59
CA ALA A 395 -17.69 24.63 -1.60
C ALA A 395 -19.13 24.77 -1.06
N ASN A 396 -19.77 23.66 -0.74
CA ASN A 396 -21.13 23.58 -0.20
C ASN A 396 -22.17 24.27 -1.08
N GLY A 397 -22.13 23.98 -2.39
CA GLY A 397 -23.02 24.52 -3.41
C GLY A 397 -22.58 25.83 -4.04
N LYS A 398 -21.34 26.26 -3.81
CA LYS A 398 -20.78 27.53 -4.30
C LYS A 398 -19.60 27.37 -5.24
N ALA A 399 -19.10 26.14 -5.40
CA ALA A 399 -18.03 25.90 -6.35
C ALA A 399 -18.59 25.82 -7.77
N ILE A 400 -17.77 26.15 -8.77
CA ILE A 400 -18.18 26.17 -10.18
C ILE A 400 -18.82 24.84 -10.61
N ALA A 401 -18.22 23.70 -10.25
CA ALA A 401 -18.77 22.39 -10.57
C ALA A 401 -20.15 22.14 -9.94
N GLU A 402 -20.35 22.55 -8.68
CA GLU A 402 -21.63 22.39 -7.97
C GLU A 402 -22.73 23.28 -8.57
N GLU A 403 -22.38 24.49 -8.99
CA GLU A 403 -23.31 25.40 -9.67
C GLU A 403 -23.76 24.86 -11.02
N ILE A 404 -22.83 24.32 -11.82
CA ILE A 404 -23.17 23.70 -13.10
C ILE A 404 -24.03 22.46 -12.87
N ASP A 405 -23.65 21.59 -11.93
CA ASP A 405 -24.43 20.38 -11.60
C ASP A 405 -25.86 20.71 -11.14
N ALA A 406 -26.05 21.81 -10.41
CA ALA A 406 -27.38 22.28 -10.02
C ALA A 406 -28.24 22.70 -11.22
N GLN A 407 -27.65 23.28 -12.28
CA GLN A 407 -28.36 23.64 -13.51
C GLN A 407 -28.81 22.40 -14.29
N TYR A 408 -27.96 21.38 -14.38
CA TYR A 408 -28.26 20.12 -15.06
C TYR A 408 -29.09 19.14 -14.21
N GLN A 409 -29.29 19.43 -12.91
CA GLN A 409 -29.93 18.55 -11.92
C GLN A 409 -29.31 17.15 -11.84
N GLN A 410 -27.99 17.07 -12.10
CA GLN A 410 -27.22 15.83 -12.15
C GLN A 410 -25.79 16.11 -11.70
N GLU A 411 -25.15 15.15 -11.02
CA GLU A 411 -23.73 15.22 -10.65
C GLU A 411 -22.86 14.83 -11.87
N LEU A 412 -22.59 15.79 -12.75
CA LEU A 412 -21.81 15.59 -13.98
C LEU A 412 -20.41 16.17 -13.82
N VAL A 413 -20.33 17.48 -13.61
CA VAL A 413 -19.09 18.26 -13.50
C VAL A 413 -18.40 18.00 -12.16
N GLY A 414 -19.13 17.76 -11.07
CA GLY A 414 -18.54 17.36 -9.80
C GLY A 414 -17.69 16.10 -9.94
N ASP A 415 -18.19 15.07 -10.64
CA ASP A 415 -17.45 13.85 -10.93
C ASP A 415 -16.25 14.09 -11.85
N VAL A 416 -16.39 14.95 -12.88
CA VAL A 416 -15.27 15.34 -13.75
C VAL A 416 -14.18 16.06 -12.95
N GLY A 417 -14.55 17.04 -12.13
CA GLY A 417 -13.63 17.79 -11.29
C GLY A 417 -12.87 16.88 -10.34
N LYS A 418 -13.56 15.96 -9.66
CA LYS A 418 -12.91 14.97 -8.78
C LYS A 418 -11.99 14.00 -9.54
N LEU A 419 -12.39 13.55 -10.74
CA LEU A 419 -11.55 12.68 -11.57
C LEU A 419 -10.26 13.39 -12.03
N ILE A 420 -10.38 14.62 -12.55
CA ILE A 420 -9.23 15.43 -12.96
C ILE A 420 -8.36 15.76 -11.75
N LEU A 421 -8.96 16.08 -10.60
CA LEU A 421 -8.24 16.33 -9.35
C LEU A 421 -7.34 15.15 -9.00
N VAL A 422 -7.88 13.92 -8.97
CA VAL A 422 -7.09 12.72 -8.67
C VAL A 422 -5.92 12.56 -9.65
N SER A 423 -6.16 12.77 -10.94
CA SER A 423 -5.11 12.71 -11.97
C SER A 423 -4.06 13.82 -11.83
N SER A 424 -4.33 14.86 -11.04
CA SER A 424 -3.46 16.02 -10.79
C SER A 424 -2.71 15.93 -9.45
N LEU A 425 -2.99 14.92 -8.63
CA LEU A 425 -2.42 14.77 -7.28
C LEU A 425 -0.95 14.38 -7.26
N ALA A 426 -0.38 13.91 -8.37
CA ALA A 426 1.02 13.49 -8.38
C ALA A 426 1.97 14.67 -8.10
N ASN A 427 2.98 14.43 -7.27
CA ASN A 427 3.96 15.41 -6.82
C ASN A 427 5.38 14.81 -6.83
N VAL A 428 5.73 14.15 -7.93
CA VAL A 428 7.05 13.59 -8.19
C VAL A 428 7.61 14.15 -9.51
N PRO A 429 8.95 14.22 -9.68
CA PRO A 429 9.54 14.67 -10.94
C PRO A 429 9.04 13.83 -12.13
N ASN A 430 8.68 14.49 -13.23
CA ASN A 430 8.15 13.86 -14.44
C ASN A 430 6.89 12.99 -14.22
N ALA A 431 6.09 13.31 -13.20
CA ALA A 431 4.82 12.64 -12.98
C ALA A 431 3.88 12.77 -14.18
N LEU A 432 3.14 11.69 -14.47
CA LEU A 432 2.02 11.74 -15.40
C LEU A 432 0.85 12.49 -14.73
N LEU A 433 0.51 13.66 -15.26
CA LEU A 433 -0.54 14.53 -14.74
C LEU A 433 -1.66 14.70 -15.77
N GLY A 434 -2.87 14.87 -15.26
CA GLY A 434 -4.04 15.21 -16.06
C GLY A 434 -4.57 14.06 -16.92
N LEU A 435 -5.68 14.34 -17.60
CA LEU A 435 -6.37 13.41 -18.49
C LEU A 435 -6.81 14.12 -19.76
N THR A 436 -6.75 13.41 -20.89
CA THR A 436 -7.39 13.87 -22.12
C THR A 436 -8.91 13.80 -21.98
N LEU A 437 -9.64 14.58 -22.79
CA LEU A 437 -11.10 14.55 -22.83
C LEU A 437 -11.64 13.13 -23.10
N GLN A 438 -10.95 12.36 -23.94
CA GLN A 438 -11.34 11.00 -24.28
C GLN A 438 -11.19 10.02 -23.11
N GLU A 439 -10.14 10.20 -22.30
CA GLU A 439 -9.95 9.42 -21.06
C GLU A 439 -11.02 9.79 -20.03
N ILE A 440 -11.28 11.08 -19.83
CA ILE A 440 -12.31 11.57 -18.89
C ILE A 440 -13.68 10.98 -19.24
N ILE A 441 -14.10 11.08 -20.50
CA ILE A 441 -15.40 10.55 -20.93
C ILE A 441 -15.43 9.03 -20.78
N GLY A 442 -14.34 8.35 -21.14
CA GLY A 442 -14.26 6.89 -21.05
C GLY A 442 -14.35 6.37 -19.61
N ASP A 443 -13.67 7.03 -18.66
CA ASP A 443 -13.70 6.69 -17.23
C ASP A 443 -15.03 7.05 -16.54
N LEU A 444 -15.82 7.96 -17.12
CA LEU A 444 -17.14 8.34 -16.63
C LEU A 444 -18.28 7.57 -17.28
N CYS A 445 -18.00 6.72 -18.28
CA CYS A 445 -19.02 5.88 -18.90
C CYS A 445 -19.62 4.92 -17.87
N GLU A 446 -20.91 5.09 -17.60
CA GLU A 446 -21.68 4.27 -16.66
C GLU A 446 -23.08 4.01 -17.22
N PRO A 447 -23.67 2.81 -17.00
CA PRO A 447 -25.04 2.54 -17.40
C PRO A 447 -26.04 3.58 -16.90
N GLY A 448 -26.73 4.25 -17.84
CA GLY A 448 -27.73 5.27 -17.55
C GLY A 448 -27.21 6.70 -17.40
N ARG A 449 -25.91 6.95 -17.58
CA ARG A 449 -25.32 8.30 -17.53
C ARG A 449 -25.51 9.06 -18.84
N ASP A 450 -25.88 10.34 -18.78
CA ASP A 450 -25.97 11.21 -19.96
C ASP A 450 -24.58 11.72 -20.40
N ILE A 451 -23.94 10.96 -21.31
CA ILE A 451 -22.64 11.32 -21.87
C ILE A 451 -22.70 12.54 -22.80
N ALA A 452 -23.84 12.81 -23.44
CA ALA A 452 -23.98 13.98 -24.31
C ALA A 452 -24.13 15.27 -23.51
N GLY A 453 -24.88 15.24 -22.40
CA GLY A 453 -24.94 16.30 -21.40
C GLY A 453 -23.56 16.57 -20.78
N LEU A 454 -22.83 15.51 -20.42
CA LEU A 454 -21.49 15.59 -19.84
C LEU A 454 -20.52 16.44 -20.66
N LYS A 455 -20.48 16.24 -21.99
CA LYS A 455 -19.58 17.01 -22.86
C LYS A 455 -19.88 18.51 -22.80
N ARG A 456 -21.16 18.89 -22.87
CA ARG A 456 -21.57 20.30 -22.81
C ARG A 456 -21.25 20.94 -21.46
N ALA A 457 -21.54 20.23 -20.37
CA ALA A 457 -21.25 20.68 -19.03
C ALA A 457 -19.72 20.84 -18.80
N LEU A 458 -18.91 19.98 -19.42
CA LEU A 458 -17.45 20.08 -19.37
C LEU A 458 -16.89 21.24 -20.19
N ASP A 459 -17.48 21.56 -21.34
CA ASP A 459 -17.09 22.75 -22.12
C ASP A 459 -17.38 24.03 -21.31
N GLU A 460 -18.53 24.09 -20.62
CA GLU A 460 -18.85 25.19 -19.71
C GLU A 460 -17.89 25.26 -18.51
N PHE A 461 -17.59 24.10 -17.91
CA PHE A 461 -16.67 24.02 -16.77
C PHE A 461 -15.28 24.56 -17.12
N GLN A 462 -14.74 24.22 -18.30
CA GLN A 462 -13.44 24.70 -18.76
C GLN A 462 -13.38 26.22 -18.94
N LEU A 463 -14.51 26.87 -19.27
CA LEU A 463 -14.56 28.32 -19.43
C LEU A 463 -14.60 29.05 -18.07
N ARG A 464 -15.23 28.44 -17.07
CA ARG A 464 -15.51 29.06 -15.76
C ARG A 464 -14.50 28.70 -14.66
N ALA A 465 -13.88 27.52 -14.74
CA ALA A 465 -12.95 27.04 -13.74
C ALA A 465 -11.66 27.88 -13.73
N TRP A 466 -11.24 28.31 -12.54
CA TRP A 466 -10.08 29.17 -12.37
C TRP A 466 -8.76 28.42 -12.36
N TYR A 467 -8.74 27.16 -11.94
CA TYR A 467 -7.49 26.42 -11.72
C TYR A 467 -7.32 25.25 -12.69
N LEU A 468 -8.24 25.10 -13.65
CA LEU A 468 -8.20 24.07 -14.69
C LEU A 468 -7.44 24.58 -15.92
N GLU A 469 -6.44 23.82 -16.37
CA GLU A 469 -5.65 24.15 -17.54
C GLU A 469 -5.38 22.93 -18.42
N HIS A 470 -5.02 23.18 -19.69
CA HIS A 470 -4.42 22.17 -20.56
C HIS A 470 -2.89 22.15 -20.41
N ASP A 471 -2.29 20.97 -20.40
CA ASP A 471 -0.87 20.81 -20.63
C ASP A 471 -0.51 20.91 -22.12
N LYS A 472 0.78 20.74 -22.43
CA LYS A 472 1.28 20.80 -23.81
C LYS A 472 0.75 19.66 -24.71
N GLU A 473 0.29 18.57 -24.11
CA GLU A 473 -0.28 17.40 -24.80
C GLU A 473 -1.82 17.48 -24.88
N GLY A 474 -2.43 18.57 -24.37
CA GLY A 474 -3.87 18.78 -24.37
C GLY A 474 -4.61 18.10 -23.21
N LYS A 475 -3.90 17.53 -22.23
CA LYS A 475 -4.52 16.93 -21.03
C LYS A 475 -4.99 18.02 -20.08
N LEU A 476 -6.18 17.83 -19.52
CA LEU A 476 -6.75 18.68 -18.48
C LEU A 476 -6.19 18.31 -17.11
N LEU A 477 -5.72 19.30 -16.36
CA LEU A 477 -5.23 19.15 -15.00
C LEU A 477 -5.52 20.39 -14.16
N PHE A 478 -5.60 20.19 -12.84
CA PHE A 478 -5.62 21.29 -11.88
C PHE A 478 -4.21 21.75 -11.54
N LYS A 479 -4.03 23.07 -11.46
CA LYS A 479 -2.79 23.71 -10.99
C LYS A 479 -3.08 24.64 -9.81
N ASN A 480 -2.01 25.14 -9.18
CA ASN A 480 -2.10 26.13 -8.11
C ASN A 480 -2.07 27.58 -8.62
N VAL A 481 -2.00 27.78 -9.94
CA VAL A 481 -2.01 29.07 -10.61
C VAL A 481 -3.38 29.28 -11.23
N LYS A 482 -3.91 30.51 -11.14
CA LYS A 482 -5.17 30.88 -11.75
C LYS A 482 -5.02 31.08 -13.27
N ASN A 483 -5.99 30.59 -14.01
CA ASN A 483 -6.26 30.94 -15.39
C ASN A 483 -6.84 32.36 -15.43
N MET A 484 -6.00 33.32 -15.81
CA MET A 484 -6.35 34.74 -15.83
C MET A 484 -7.55 35.05 -16.75
N ILE A 485 -7.78 34.25 -17.80
CA ILE A 485 -8.91 34.47 -18.72
C ILE A 485 -10.23 34.14 -18.03
N ALA A 486 -10.29 33.00 -17.34
CA ALA A 486 -11.49 32.60 -16.58
C ALA A 486 -11.77 33.54 -15.41
N GLU A 487 -10.73 34.02 -14.72
CA GLU A 487 -10.87 35.03 -13.66
C GLU A 487 -11.46 36.33 -14.20
N LEU A 488 -10.95 36.83 -15.34
CA LEU A 488 -11.48 38.04 -15.98
C LEU A 488 -12.95 37.89 -16.39
N HIS A 489 -13.35 36.76 -17.00
CA HIS A 489 -14.75 36.52 -17.34
C HIS A 489 -15.65 36.54 -16.10
N SER A 490 -15.25 35.86 -15.02
CA SER A 490 -16.04 35.85 -13.78
C SER A 490 -16.18 37.23 -13.11
N LEU A 491 -15.14 38.08 -13.23
CA LEU A 491 -15.21 39.45 -12.72
C LEU A 491 -16.17 40.28 -13.56
N VAL A 492 -16.11 40.19 -14.88
CA VAL A 492 -17.03 40.91 -15.78
C VAL A 492 -18.48 40.52 -15.50
N ASP A 493 -18.78 39.23 -15.38
CA ASP A 493 -20.13 38.73 -15.08
C ASP A 493 -20.63 39.12 -13.68
N SER A 494 -19.74 39.49 -12.74
CA SER A 494 -20.12 39.94 -11.39
C SER A 494 -20.47 41.42 -11.30
N TYR A 495 -20.19 42.20 -12.34
CA TYR A 495 -20.49 43.64 -12.42
C TYR A 495 -21.78 43.97 -13.19
N ASP A 496 -22.36 42.99 -13.89
CA ASP A 496 -23.69 43.06 -14.53
C ASP A 496 -24.76 42.40 -13.64
#